data_AF-A0A955MAJ8-F1
#
_entry.id   AF-A0A955MAJ8-F1
#
_cell.length_a   1.000
_cell.length_b   1.000
_cell.length_c   1.000
_cell.angle_alpha   90.00
_cell.angle_beta   90.00
_cell.angle_gamma   90.00
#
_symmetry.space_group_name_H-M   'P 1'
#
loop_
_entity.id
_entity.type
_entity.pdbx_description
1 polymer ?
#
loop_
_entity_poly.entity_id
_entity_poly.type
_entity_poly.pdbx_seq_one_letter_code
_entity_poly.pdbx_strand_id
1 'polypeptide(L)' 'MQESLEMARIAVADGIKTIIATPHHNSPYVDSQPAAVVLNRVEELREELRRHAIPLEILPGQEIHITETIVE' A
#
# COMPACT_ATOMS: atom_id res chain seq x y z
N MET A 1 1.65 1.10 -11.22
CA MET A 1 1.02 -0.24 -11.38
C MET A 1 2.03 -1.31 -11.76
N GLN A 2 2.73 -1.21 -12.89
CA GLN A 2 3.72 -2.23 -13.30
C GLN A 2 4.74 -2.56 -12.20
N GLU A 3 5.32 -1.53 -11.57
CA GLU A 3 6.24 -1.70 -10.45
C GLU A 3 5.60 -2.43 -9.25
N SER A 4 4.35 -2.11 -8.92
CA SER A 4 3.61 -2.76 -7.83
C SER A 4 3.36 -4.24 -8.08
N LEU A 5 3.10 -4.62 -9.33
CA LEU A 5 2.94 -6.02 -9.72
C LEU A 5 4.27 -6.78 -9.62
N GLU A 6 5.38 -6.15 -10.03
CA GLU A 6 6.71 -6.75 -9.90
C GLU A 6 7.08 -6.96 -8.43
N MET A 7 6.89 -5.95 -7.59
CA MET A 7 7.09 -6.06 -6.14
C MET A 7 6.24 -7.18 -5.53
N ALA A 8 4.98 -7.33 -5.96
CA ALA A 8 4.10 -8.38 -5.47
C ALA A 8 4.59 -9.79 -5.87
N ARG A 9 5.16 -9.95 -7.07
CA ARG A 9 5.75 -11.23 -7.51
C ARG A 9 6.97 -11.59 -6.68
N ILE A 10 7.85 -10.63 -6.42
CA ILE A 10 9.02 -10.80 -5.55
C ILE A 10 8.57 -11.21 -4.16
N ALA A 11 7.59 -10.51 -3.57
CA ALA A 11 7.08 -10.81 -2.24
C ALA A 11 6.53 -12.25 -2.14
N VAL A 12 5.74 -12.69 -3.13
CA VAL A 12 5.23 -14.08 -3.17
C VAL A 12 6.36 -15.09 -3.31
N ALA A 13 7.37 -14.81 -4.13
CA ALA A 13 8.54 -15.68 -4.28
C ALA A 13 9.31 -15.85 -2.96
N ASP A 14 9.34 -14.82 -2.13
CA ASP A 14 9.92 -14.84 -0.78
C ASP A 14 8.98 -15.46 0.29
N GLY A 15 7.81 -15.95 -0.11
CA GLY A 15 6.85 -16.62 0.77
C GLY A 15 5.92 -15.68 1.55
N ILE A 16 5.90 -14.38 1.21
CA ILE A 16 4.99 -13.40 1.82
C ILE A 16 3.57 -13.64 1.30
N LYS A 17 2.60 -13.67 2.23
CA LYS A 17 1.18 -13.91 1.92
C LYS A 17 0.32 -12.66 2.00
N THR A 18 0.70 -11.73 2.87
CA THR A 18 -0.06 -10.51 3.14
C THR A 18 0.88 -9.33 3.31
N ILE A 19 0.57 -8.20 2.69
CA ILE A 19 1.26 -6.91 2.85
C ILE A 19 0.26 -5.85 3.29
N ILE A 20 0.66 -5.02 4.24
CA ILE A 20 -0.05 -3.78 4.56
C ILE A 20 0.60 -2.67 3.75
N ALA A 21 -0.14 -2.02 2.85
CA ALA A 21 0.34 -0.88 2.10
C ALA A 21 0.38 0.34 3.02
N THR A 22 1.57 0.86 3.35
CA THR A 22 1.78 1.98 4.27
C THR A 22 2.39 3.20 3.58
N PRO A 23 1.69 3.84 2.62
CA PRO A 23 2.19 5.08 2.02
C PRO A 23 2.30 6.18 3.07
N HIS A 24 3.21 7.12 2.83
CA HIS A 24 3.49 8.22 3.76
C HIS A 24 2.29 9.16 3.94
N HIS A 25 2.04 9.55 5.18
CA HIS A 25 1.08 10.56 5.59
C HIS A 25 1.76 11.60 6.49
N ASN A 26 1.44 12.87 6.28
CA ASN A 26 2.01 14.04 6.96
C ASN A 26 3.55 14.15 6.86
N SER A 27 4.15 13.51 5.85
CA SER A 27 5.60 13.61 5.63
C SER A 27 5.97 14.98 5.06
N PRO A 28 7.03 15.65 5.56
CA PRO A 28 7.53 16.88 4.97
C PRO A 28 8.29 16.66 3.66
N TYR A 29 8.57 15.40 3.29
CA TYR A 29 9.39 15.04 2.13
C TYR A 29 8.58 14.53 0.93
N VAL A 30 7.33 14.14 1.15
CA VAL A 30 6.45 13.57 0.11
C VAL A 30 5.01 13.95 0.37
N ASP A 31 4.25 14.09 -0.72
CA ASP A 31 2.83 14.41 -0.63
C ASP A 31 2.08 13.37 0.20
N SER A 32 1.30 13.86 1.15
CA SER A 32 0.47 13.03 1.99
C SER A 32 -0.64 12.39 1.16
N GLN A 33 -0.82 11.08 1.27
CA GLN A 33 -1.95 10.41 0.67
C GLN A 33 -3.14 10.43 1.64
N PRO A 34 -4.30 10.99 1.27
CA PRO A 34 -5.50 10.90 2.08
C PRO A 34 -5.95 9.44 2.24
N ALA A 35 -6.52 9.08 3.39
CA ALA A 35 -6.98 7.71 3.66
C ALA A 35 -7.92 7.17 2.58
N ALA A 36 -8.84 7.99 2.08
CA ALA A 36 -9.75 7.60 0.99
C ALA A 36 -9.00 7.24 -0.31
N VAL A 37 -7.91 7.94 -0.62
CA VAL A 37 -7.06 7.62 -1.78
C VAL A 37 -6.35 6.29 -1.56
N VAL A 38 -5.82 6.05 -0.37
CA VAL A 38 -5.17 4.78 -0.03
C VAL A 38 -6.13 3.61 -0.16
N LEU A 39 -7.35 3.73 0.38
CA LEU A 39 -8.39 2.70 0.27
C LEU A 39 -8.70 2.38 -1.20
N ASN A 40 -8.91 3.39 -2.04
CA ASN A 40 -9.20 3.20 -3.46
C ASN A 40 -8.03 2.55 -4.22
N ARG A 41 -6.79 2.95 -3.94
CA ARG A 41 -5.59 2.40 -4.60
C ARG A 41 -5.29 0.97 -4.17
N VAL A 42 -5.55 0.63 -2.90
CA VAL A 42 -5.44 -0.76 -2.42
C VAL A 42 -6.44 -1.64 -3.15
N GLU A 43 -7.68 -1.18 -3.34
CA GLU A 43 -8.68 -1.94 -4.06
C GLU A 43 -8.33 -2.10 -5.55
N GLU A 44 -7.83 -1.04 -6.19
CA GLU A 44 -7.30 -1.09 -7.57
C GLU A 44 -6.18 -2.14 -7.68
N LEU A 45 -5.23 -2.14 -6.74
CA LEU A 45 -4.13 -3.11 -6.75
C LEU A 45 -4.63 -4.54 -6.53
N ARG A 46 -5.57 -4.77 -5.59
CA ARG A 46 -6.16 -6.09 -5.37
C ARG A 46 -6.78 -6.67 -6.64
N GLU A 47 -7.53 -5.84 -7.37
CA GLU A 47 -8.13 -6.25 -8.64
C GLU A 47 -7.06 -6.60 -9.69
N GLU A 48 -5.98 -5.82 -9.77
CA GLU A 48 -4.87 -6.12 -10.66
C GLU A 48 -4.10 -7.40 -10.26
N LEU A 49 -3.87 -7.64 -8.96
CA LEU A 49 -3.27 -8.89 -8.49
C LEU A 49 -4.13 -10.10 -8.85
N ARG A 50 -5.46 -9.98 -8.69
CA ARG A 50 -6.43 -11.02 -9.08
C ARG A 50 -6.38 -11.29 -10.59
N ARG A 51 -6.38 -10.24 -11.42
CA ARG A 51 -6.26 -10.36 -12.89
C ARG A 51 -4.99 -11.07 -13.34
N HIS A 52 -3.89 -10.83 -12.62
CA HIS A 52 -2.57 -11.39 -12.92
C HIS A 52 -2.26 -12.70 -12.17
N ALA A 53 -3.25 -13.26 -11.46
CA ALA A 53 -3.13 -14.48 -10.65
C ALA A 53 -1.95 -14.46 -9.67
N ILE A 54 -1.72 -13.31 -9.01
CA ILE A 54 -0.69 -13.14 -7.98
C ILE A 54 -1.34 -13.42 -6.61
N PRO A 55 -0.97 -14.50 -5.89
CA PRO A 55 -1.62 -14.90 -4.65
C PRO A 55 -1.09 -14.11 -3.44
N LEU A 56 -1.29 -12.79 -3.45
CA LEU A 56 -0.87 -11.87 -2.40
C LEU A 56 -2.07 -11.07 -1.90
N GLU A 57 -2.28 -11.05 -0.59
CA GLU A 57 -3.28 -10.20 0.05
C GLU A 57 -2.68 -8.82 0.33
N ILE A 58 -3.38 -7.75 -0.05
CA ILE A 58 -3.01 -6.38 0.30
C ILE A 58 -4.04 -5.82 1.26
N LEU A 59 -3.60 -5.23 2.36
CA LEU A 59 -4.44 -4.51 3.32
C LEU A 59 -4.08 -3.01 3.33
N PRO A 60 -5.04 -2.12 3.59
CA PRO A 60 -4.75 -0.70 3.72
C PRO A 60 -4.07 -0.38 5.05
N GLY A 61 -3.13 0.56 5.02
CA GLY A 61 -2.48 1.19 6.16
C GLY A 61 -1.90 2.54 5.76
N GLN A 62 -1.21 3.22 6.68
CA GLN A 62 -0.49 4.45 6.38
C GLN A 62 0.74 4.52 7.28
N GLU A 63 1.84 5.03 6.73
CA GLU A 63 3.02 5.39 7.53
C GLU A 63 2.83 6.83 8.00
N ILE A 64 2.45 7.00 9.25
CA ILE A 64 2.15 8.32 9.81
C ILE A 64 3.44 8.97 10.31
N HIS A 65 3.82 10.10 9.70
CA HIS A 65 4.86 10.95 10.24
C HIS A 65 4.36 11.68 11.49
N ILE A 66 5.15 11.63 12.57
CA ILE A 66 4.79 12.26 13.83
C ILE A 66 4.84 13.78 13.66
N THR A 67 3.71 14.43 13.94
CA THR A 67 3.57 15.90 13.98
C THR A 67 3.00 16.33 15.32
N GLU A 68 3.05 17.63 15.63
CA GLU A 68 2.51 18.18 16.88
C GLU A 68 1.00 17.93 17.04
N THR A 69 0.27 17.79 15.93
CA THR A 69 -1.21 17.66 15.91
C THR A 69 -1.69 16.21 15.73
N ILE A 70 -0.83 15.20 15.86
CA ILE A 70 -1.17 13.82 15.49
C ILE A 70 -2.20 13.13 16.41
N VAL A 71 -2.41 13.67 17.63
CA VAL A 71 -3.28 13.08 18.67
C VAL A 71 -4.57 13.90 18.86
N GLU A 72 -4.74 15.00 18.14
CA GLU A 72 -5.95 15.85 18.17
C GLU A 72 -6.95 15.45 17.08
#